data_AF-A0A1G7VZH2-F1
#
_entry.id   AF-A0A1G7VZH2-F1
#
_cell.length_a   1.000
_cell.length_b   1.000
_cell.length_c   1.000
_cell.angle_alpha   90.00
_cell.angle_beta   90.00
_cell.angle_gamma   90.00
#
_symmetry.space_group_name_H-M   'P 1'
#
loop_
_entity.id
_entity.type
_entity.pdbx_description
1 polymer ?
#
loop_
_entity_poly.entity_id
_entity_poly.type
_entity_poly.pdbx_seq_one_letter_code
_entity_poly.pdbx_strand_id
1 'polypeptide(L)'
;MNKKGILRILGIVLVLVLSIGLDRVTKIYVREHIHITDNIFVIKNFFTILHAENTGAFLSLGDSLQNPWKFILLSLLPLLALAFGVFYVMLKPSIGKLTTTGIVLVIAGGAGNLYDRVLYGSVTDFMHMNFGIFQTGVFNVADVSIMIGMGLILLESWQKDRKAKKEQGTPDTETLAA
;
A
#
# COMPACT_ATOMS: atom_id res chain seq x y z
N MET A 1 -4.54 -20.40 -21.77
CA MET A 1 -4.34 -18.98 -21.39
C MET A 1 -3.36 -18.35 -22.37
N ASN A 2 -3.63 -17.14 -22.88
CA ASN A 2 -2.73 -16.52 -23.87
C ASN A 2 -1.42 -16.04 -23.19
N LYS A 3 -0.34 -15.86 -23.97
CA LYS A 3 0.98 -15.42 -23.47
C LYS A 3 0.89 -14.14 -22.61
N LYS A 4 0.03 -13.20 -23.00
CA LYS A 4 -0.21 -11.93 -22.29
C LYS A 4 -0.81 -12.14 -20.89
N GLY A 5 -1.75 -13.07 -20.75
CA GLY A 5 -2.37 -13.43 -19.47
C GLY A 5 -1.39 -14.11 -18.51
N ILE A 6 -0.54 -14.99 -19.03
CA ILE A 6 0.55 -15.61 -18.25
C ILE A 6 1.50 -14.54 -17.72
N LEU A 7 1.99 -13.66 -18.59
CA LEU A 7 2.92 -12.60 -18.18
C LEU A 7 2.31 -11.65 -17.15
N ARG A 8 1.01 -11.35 -17.27
CA ARG A 8 0.27 -10.56 -16.28
C ARG A 8 0.26 -11.24 -14.92
N ILE A 9 -0.09 -12.52 -14.86
CA ILE A 9 -0.14 -13.27 -13.59
C ILE A 9 1.26 -13.37 -12.98
N LEU A 10 2.29 -13.66 -13.78
CA LEU A 10 3.68 -13.68 -13.30
C LEU A 10 4.09 -12.32 -12.72
N GLY A 11 3.74 -11.22 -13.38
CA GLY A 11 3.99 -9.87 -12.87
C GLY A 11 3.27 -9.60 -11.55
N ILE A 12 2.01 -10.03 -11.42
CA ILE A 12 1.24 -9.91 -10.17
C ILE A 12 1.91 -10.69 -9.04
N VAL A 13 2.24 -11.96 -9.29
CA VAL A 13 2.89 -12.83 -8.30
C VAL A 13 4.25 -12.26 -7.90
N LEU A 14 5.04 -11.77 -8.85
CA LEU A 14 6.34 -11.17 -8.58
C LEU A 14 6.21 -9.95 -7.64
N VAL A 15 5.30 -9.02 -7.95
CA VAL A 15 5.09 -7.83 -7.09
C VAL A 15 4.59 -8.23 -5.70
N LEU A 16 3.68 -9.20 -5.59
CA LEU A 16 3.21 -9.71 -4.30
C LEU A 16 4.36 -10.30 -3.48
N VAL A 17 5.12 -11.23 -4.05
CA VAL A 17 6.19 -11.95 -3.35
C VAL A 17 7.30 -11.00 -2.90
N LEU A 18 7.72 -10.08 -3.77
CA LEU A 18 8.76 -9.12 -3.43
C LEU A 18 8.30 -8.16 -2.32
N SER A 19 7.08 -7.63 -2.42
CA SER A 19 6.58 -6.65 -1.46
C SER A 19 6.32 -7.27 -0.09
N ILE A 20 5.65 -8.43 -0.05
CA ILE A 20 5.41 -9.17 1.21
C ILE A 20 6.74 -9.68 1.78
N GLY A 21 7.62 -10.22 0.94
CA GLY A 21 8.92 -10.72 1.36
C GLY A 21 9.77 -9.63 2.00
N LEU A 22 9.83 -8.44 1.38
CA LEU A 22 10.58 -7.31 1.91
C LEU A 22 10.00 -6.81 3.24
N ASP A 23 8.67 -6.70 3.35
CA ASP A 23 8.01 -6.31 4.62
C ASP A 23 8.30 -7.32 5.73
N ARG A 24 8.15 -8.61 5.45
CA ARG A 24 8.39 -9.67 6.43
C ARG A 24 9.84 -9.70 6.90
N VAL A 25 10.80 -9.67 5.97
CA VAL A 25 12.23 -9.70 6.30
C VAL A 25 12.62 -8.50 7.15
N THR A 26 12.19 -7.28 6.76
CA THR A 26 12.54 -6.07 7.50
C THR A 26 11.94 -6.05 8.90
N LYS A 27 10.68 -6.47 9.06
CA LYS A 27 10.05 -6.57 10.38
C LYS A 27 10.64 -7.64 11.28
N ILE A 28 10.99 -8.80 10.73
CA ILE A 28 11.69 -9.86 11.48
C ILE A 28 13.04 -9.31 11.98
N TYR A 29 13.80 -8.68 11.10
CA TYR A 29 15.08 -8.08 11.47
C TYR A 29 14.94 -7.07 12.61
N VAL A 30 13.99 -6.14 12.52
CA VAL A 30 13.72 -5.15 13.57
C VAL A 30 13.37 -5.83 14.90
N ARG A 31 12.43 -6.80 14.89
CA ARG A 31 12.02 -7.50 16.12
C ARG A 31 13.16 -8.26 16.80
N GLU A 32 14.10 -8.78 16.02
CA GLU A 32 15.21 -9.58 16.54
C GLU A 32 16.44 -8.75 16.94
N HIS A 33 16.65 -7.57 16.34
CA HIS A 33 17.93 -6.85 16.44
C HIS A 33 17.82 -5.42 16.98
N ILE A 34 16.62 -4.85 17.12
CA ILE A 34 16.43 -3.46 17.54
C ILE A 34 15.56 -3.44 18.78
N HIS A 35 16.09 -2.95 19.89
CA HIS A 35 15.29 -2.81 21.11
C HIS A 35 14.35 -1.60 21.01
N ILE A 36 13.24 -1.64 21.75
CA ILE A 36 12.23 -0.56 21.78
C ILE A 36 12.83 0.81 22.20
N THR A 37 13.95 0.80 22.92
CA THR A 37 14.66 2.00 23.37
C THR A 37 15.65 2.55 22.34
N ASP A 38 15.97 1.77 21.30
CA ASP A 38 17.01 2.11 20.35
C ASP A 38 16.51 3.10 19.30
N ASN A 39 17.39 4.02 18.92
CA ASN A 39 17.18 4.97 17.83
C ASN A 39 18.41 4.97 16.92
N ILE A 40 18.27 4.39 15.74
CA ILE A 40 19.34 4.27 14.73
C ILE A 40 19.18 5.39 13.72
N PHE A 41 20.03 6.42 13.85
CA PHE A 41 20.06 7.57 12.95
C PHE A 41 20.78 7.24 11.64
N VAL A 42 20.01 6.91 10.60
CA VAL A 42 20.56 6.53 9.28
C VAL A 42 21.02 7.76 8.50
N ILE A 43 20.23 8.83 8.52
CA ILE A 43 20.55 10.12 7.87
C ILE A 43 20.42 11.24 8.89
N LYS A 44 21.43 11.44 9.74
CA LYS A 44 21.38 12.41 10.85
C LYS A 44 20.02 12.29 11.58
N ASN A 45 19.33 13.39 11.81
CA ASN A 45 18.00 13.42 12.42
C ASN A 45 16.86 13.32 11.39
N PHE A 46 17.14 13.07 10.11
CA PHE A 46 16.14 13.05 9.05
C PHE A 46 15.46 11.70 8.91
N PHE A 47 16.23 10.61 8.94
CA PHE A 47 15.70 9.26 8.82
C PHE A 47 16.24 8.39 9.94
N THR A 48 15.32 7.91 10.76
CA THR A 48 15.62 7.12 11.96
C THR A 48 14.93 5.76 11.82
N ILE A 49 15.68 4.70 12.11
CA ILE A 49 15.12 3.37 12.34
C ILE A 49 14.97 3.19 13.85
N LEU A 50 13.77 2.86 14.28
CA LEU A 50 13.43 2.58 15.67
C LEU A 50 12.51 1.34 15.70
N HIS A 51 12.15 0.85 16.88
CA HIS A 51 11.18 -0.23 17.00
C HIS A 51 9.93 0.30 17.70
N ALA A 52 8.78 0.23 17.02
CA ALA A 52 7.48 0.60 17.57
C ALA A 52 6.46 -0.50 17.30
N GLU A 53 5.67 -0.85 18.33
CA GLU A 53 4.55 -1.78 18.18
C GLU A 53 3.24 -0.99 18.11
N ASN A 54 2.59 -1.06 16.95
CA ASN A 54 1.38 -0.31 16.65
C ASN A 54 0.15 -1.20 16.79
N THR A 55 -0.57 -1.00 17.88
CA THR A 55 -1.84 -1.68 18.18
C THR A 55 -3.05 -1.02 17.51
N GLY A 56 -2.90 0.19 16.95
CA GLY A 56 -3.94 0.91 16.21
C GLY A 56 -3.82 0.73 14.68
N ALA A 57 -4.45 1.65 13.93
CA ALA A 57 -4.21 1.85 12.50
C ALA A 57 -2.97 2.72 12.27
N PHE A 58 -2.82 3.30 11.07
CA PHE A 58 -1.78 4.30 10.79
C PHE A 58 -1.76 5.40 11.86
N LEU A 59 -0.57 5.75 12.37
CA LEU A 59 -0.36 6.70 13.48
C LEU A 59 -1.08 6.32 14.80
N SER A 60 -1.23 5.03 15.07
CA SER A 60 -1.94 4.50 16.25
C SER A 60 -3.42 4.93 16.34
N LEU A 61 -4.02 5.35 15.23
CA LEU A 61 -5.43 5.74 15.20
C LEU A 61 -6.33 4.57 15.58
N GLY A 62 -7.25 4.80 16.53
CA GLY A 62 -8.16 3.77 17.01
C GLY A 62 -7.55 2.76 17.98
N ASP A 63 -6.36 3.03 18.53
CA ASP A 63 -5.77 2.16 19.55
C ASP A 63 -6.63 2.04 20.82
N SER A 64 -7.29 3.14 21.21
CA SER A 64 -8.22 3.21 22.34
C SER A 64 -9.59 2.57 22.09
N LEU A 65 -9.85 2.06 20.88
CA LEU A 65 -11.11 1.39 20.58
C LEU A 65 -11.23 0.10 21.39
N GLN A 66 -12.42 -0.11 21.97
CA GLN A 66 -12.75 -1.35 22.66
C GLN A 66 -13.00 -2.49 21.65
N ASN A 67 -12.78 -3.72 22.10
CA ASN A 67 -13.20 -4.92 21.37
C ASN A 67 -14.73 -4.99 21.44
N PRO A 68 -15.50 -4.88 20.34
CA PRO A 68 -15.23 -5.52 19.04
C PRO A 68 -14.77 -4.59 17.90
N TRP A 69 -14.87 -3.27 18.06
CA TRP A 69 -14.64 -2.32 16.96
C TRP A 69 -13.20 -2.32 16.44
N LYS A 70 -12.24 -2.51 17.35
CA LYS A 70 -10.82 -2.64 16.99
C LYS A 70 -10.56 -3.81 16.05
N PHE A 71 -11.14 -4.98 16.35
CA PHE A 71 -11.04 -6.15 15.48
C PHE A 71 -11.71 -5.92 14.11
N ILE A 72 -12.91 -5.35 14.10
CA ILE A 72 -13.65 -5.09 12.86
C ILE A 72 -12.86 -4.16 11.94
N LEU A 73 -12.38 -3.03 12.46
CA LEU A 73 -11.74 -2.00 11.64
C LEU A 73 -10.30 -2.35 11.24
N LEU A 74 -9.55 -3.03 12.11
CA LEU A 74 -8.12 -3.29 11.87
C LEU A 74 -7.83 -4.67 11.29
N SER A 75 -8.79 -5.60 11.35
CA SER A 75 -8.61 -6.97 10.85
C SER A 75 -9.67 -7.37 9.83
N LEU A 76 -10.95 -7.34 10.20
CA LEU A 76 -12.02 -7.84 9.33
C LEU A 76 -12.19 -6.99 8.07
N LEU A 77 -12.28 -5.67 8.22
CA LEU A 77 -12.46 -4.77 7.09
C LEU A 77 -11.27 -4.82 6.11
N PRO A 78 -9.99 -4.75 6.56
CA PRO A 78 -8.85 -4.99 5.69
C PRO A 78 -8.92 -6.34 4.99
N LEU A 79 -9.22 -7.43 5.71
CA LEU A 79 -9.34 -8.77 5.10
C LEU A 79 -10.36 -8.78 3.95
N LEU A 80 -11.54 -8.19 4.13
CA LEU A 80 -12.56 -8.10 3.09
C LEU A 80 -12.10 -7.24 1.91
N ALA A 81 -11.45 -6.10 2.18
CA ALA A 81 -10.90 -5.24 1.13
C ALA A 81 -9.82 -5.95 0.29
N LEU A 82 -8.94 -6.72 0.95
CA LEU A 82 -7.93 -7.54 0.30
C LEU A 82 -8.56 -8.63 -0.58
N ALA A 83 -9.53 -9.36 -0.04
CA ALA A 83 -10.25 -10.40 -0.78
C ALA A 83 -10.95 -9.81 -2.02
N PHE A 84 -11.61 -8.65 -1.87
CA PHE A 84 -12.21 -7.93 -2.98
C PHE A 84 -11.16 -7.47 -4.01
N GLY A 85 -10.02 -6.95 -3.58
CA GLY A 85 -8.94 -6.52 -4.47
C GLY A 85 -8.40 -7.68 -5.32
N VAL A 86 -8.15 -8.84 -4.70
CA VAL A 86 -7.73 -10.06 -5.41
C VAL A 86 -8.79 -10.45 -6.44
N PHE A 87 -10.04 -10.55 -6.01
CA PHE A 87 -11.17 -10.88 -6.89
C PHE A 87 -11.27 -9.92 -8.09
N TYR A 88 -11.18 -8.62 -7.84
CA TYR A 88 -11.27 -7.57 -8.86
C TYR A 88 -10.16 -7.69 -9.91
N VAL A 89 -8.90 -7.87 -9.49
CA VAL A 89 -7.76 -7.99 -10.40
C VAL A 89 -7.83 -9.27 -11.24
N MET A 90 -8.30 -10.37 -10.64
CA MET A 90 -8.45 -11.65 -11.34
C MET A 90 -9.57 -11.62 -12.38
N LEU A 91 -10.74 -11.07 -12.03
CA LEU A 91 -11.91 -11.08 -12.93
C LEU A 91 -11.93 -9.95 -13.96
N LYS A 92 -11.19 -8.86 -13.76
CA LYS A 92 -11.15 -7.75 -14.71
C LYS A 92 -9.76 -7.62 -15.38
N PRO A 93 -9.44 -8.46 -16.38
CA PRO A 93 -8.15 -8.42 -17.07
C PRO A 93 -7.94 -7.18 -17.94
N SER A 94 -9.01 -6.42 -18.23
CA SER A 94 -8.97 -5.18 -19.01
C SER A 94 -8.63 -3.93 -18.18
N ILE A 95 -8.48 -4.04 -16.85
CA ILE A 95 -8.07 -2.88 -16.05
C ILE A 95 -6.64 -2.47 -16.40
N GLY A 96 -6.36 -1.18 -16.22
CA GLY A 96 -5.08 -0.61 -16.59
C GLY A 96 -3.92 -1.20 -15.79
N LYS A 97 -2.72 -1.09 -16.34
CA LYS A 97 -1.51 -1.71 -15.75
C LYS A 97 -1.17 -1.04 -14.42
N LEU A 98 -1.27 0.29 -14.35
CA LEU A 98 -0.96 1.03 -13.12
C LEU A 98 -1.98 0.74 -12.03
N THR A 99 -3.28 0.68 -12.36
CA THR A 99 -4.32 0.23 -11.41
C THR A 99 -4.08 -1.21 -10.96
N THR A 100 -3.71 -2.12 -11.88
CA THR A 100 -3.41 -3.51 -11.52
C THR A 100 -2.26 -3.56 -10.52
N THR A 101 -1.12 -2.94 -10.84
CA THR A 101 0.06 -2.90 -9.95
C THR A 101 -0.28 -2.22 -8.62
N GLY A 102 -1.06 -1.14 -8.66
CA GLY A 102 -1.47 -0.40 -7.48
C GLY A 102 -2.32 -1.23 -6.53
N ILE A 103 -3.33 -1.93 -7.05
CA ILE A 103 -4.16 -2.85 -6.24
C ILE A 103 -3.30 -3.98 -5.66
N VAL A 104 -2.37 -4.53 -6.43
CA VAL A 104 -1.47 -5.61 -5.96
C VAL A 104 -0.55 -5.14 -4.84
N LEU A 105 -0.02 -3.91 -4.91
CA LEU A 105 0.79 -3.33 -3.83
C LEU A 105 -0.04 -3.08 -2.56
N VAL A 106 -1.27 -2.57 -2.70
CA VAL A 106 -2.20 -2.42 -1.57
C VAL A 106 -2.52 -3.79 -0.96
N ILE A 107 -2.70 -4.82 -1.78
CA ILE A 107 -2.92 -6.18 -1.31
C ILE A 107 -1.71 -6.70 -0.52
N ALA A 108 -0.51 -6.54 -1.08
CA ALA A 108 0.72 -6.98 -0.43
C ALA A 108 0.95 -6.29 0.92
N GLY A 109 0.86 -4.97 0.96
CA GLY A 109 1.07 -4.21 2.20
C GLY A 109 -0.02 -4.49 3.24
N GLY A 110 -1.28 -4.52 2.83
CA GLY A 110 -2.37 -4.85 3.75
C GLY A 110 -2.28 -6.27 4.29
N ALA A 111 -1.84 -7.24 3.48
CA ALA A 111 -1.60 -8.61 3.93
C ALA A 111 -0.45 -8.70 4.94
N GLY A 112 0.66 -7.97 4.72
CA GLY A 112 1.79 -7.92 5.66
C GLY A 112 1.38 -7.35 7.03
N ASN A 113 0.61 -6.27 7.04
CA ASN A 113 0.08 -5.66 8.26
C ASN A 113 -1.01 -6.49 8.94
N LEU A 114 -1.83 -7.22 8.18
CA LEU A 114 -2.82 -8.14 8.75
C LEU A 114 -2.16 -9.37 9.36
N TYR A 115 -1.11 -9.89 8.71
CA TYR A 115 -0.31 -10.99 9.23
C TYR A 115 0.23 -10.70 10.63
N ASP A 116 0.85 -9.53 10.81
CA ASP A 116 1.41 -9.16 12.12
C ASP A 116 0.30 -9.03 13.18
N ARG A 117 -0.83 -8.40 12.84
CA ARG A 117 -1.97 -8.28 13.77
C ARG A 117 -2.51 -9.63 14.24
N VAL A 118 -2.57 -10.61 13.33
CA VAL A 118 -3.07 -11.95 13.66
C VAL A 118 -2.10 -12.71 14.58
N LEU A 119 -0.79 -12.55 14.39
CA LEU A 119 0.21 -13.35 15.11
C LEU A 119 0.79 -12.67 16.35
N TYR A 120 0.93 -11.35 16.32
CA TYR A 120 1.57 -10.57 17.39
C TYR A 120 0.59 -9.63 18.11
N GLY A 121 -0.61 -9.39 17.56
CA GLY A 121 -1.61 -8.48 18.13
C GLY A 121 -1.37 -6.99 17.81
N SER A 122 -0.25 -6.67 17.18
CA SER A 122 0.19 -5.34 16.76
C SER A 122 0.93 -5.42 15.43
N VAL A 123 1.25 -4.27 14.85
CA VAL A 123 2.12 -4.17 13.67
C VAL A 123 3.47 -3.59 14.10
N THR A 124 4.56 -4.23 13.67
CA THR A 124 5.90 -3.70 13.89
C THR A 124 6.16 -2.57 12.89
N ASP A 125 6.25 -1.35 13.40
CA ASP A 125 6.62 -0.13 12.69
C ASP A 125 8.05 0.28 13.04
N PHE A 126 8.80 0.81 12.08
CA PHE A 126 10.24 1.04 12.32
C PHE A 126 10.90 2.19 11.57
N MET A 127 10.24 2.79 10.57
CA MET A 127 10.77 3.93 9.82
C MET A 127 10.15 5.22 10.31
N HIS A 128 10.98 6.21 10.63
CA HIS A 128 10.55 7.56 11.00
C HIS A 128 11.31 8.60 10.17
N MET A 129 10.59 9.58 9.62
CA MET A 129 11.16 10.69 8.85
C MET A 129 10.84 12.03 9.50
N ASN A 130 11.86 12.88 9.66
CA ASN A 130 11.76 14.19 10.29
C ASN A 130 12.39 15.29 9.43
N PHE A 131 11.58 16.27 9.04
CA PHE A 131 11.92 17.40 8.19
C PHE A 131 11.98 18.72 8.99
N GLY A 132 12.14 18.65 10.31
CA GLY A 132 12.14 19.80 11.22
C GLY A 132 10.73 20.15 11.68
N ILE A 133 9.99 20.95 10.89
CA ILE A 133 8.61 21.38 11.23
C ILE A 133 7.56 20.32 10.92
N PHE A 134 7.91 19.33 10.10
CA PHE A 134 7.03 18.26 9.68
C PHE A 134 7.74 16.93 9.92
N GLN A 135 7.02 15.95 10.44
CA GLN A 135 7.52 14.60 10.59
C GLN A 135 6.41 13.61 10.26
N THR A 136 6.80 12.42 9.83
CA THR A 136 5.89 11.29 9.74
C THR A 136 5.66 10.72 11.14
N GLY A 137 4.65 9.86 11.31
CA GLY A 137 4.75 8.86 12.36
C GLY A 137 5.70 7.75 11.98
N VAL A 138 5.72 6.70 12.78
CA VAL A 138 6.49 5.50 12.50
C VAL A 138 5.68 4.63 11.52
N PHE A 139 6.32 4.14 10.47
CA PHE A 139 5.69 3.31 9.44
C PHE A 139 6.60 2.14 9.04
N ASN A 140 6.10 1.26 8.20
CA ASN A 140 6.84 0.09 7.72
C ASN A 140 6.79 -0.05 6.18
N VAL A 141 7.39 -1.10 5.65
CA VAL A 141 7.45 -1.37 4.20
C VAL A 141 6.07 -1.69 3.62
N ALA A 142 5.20 -2.36 4.38
CA ALA A 142 3.80 -2.58 4.01
C ALA A 142 3.05 -1.25 3.83
N ASP A 143 3.25 -0.25 4.70
CA ASP A 143 2.63 1.07 4.56
C ASP A 143 3.13 1.81 3.32
N VAL A 144 4.44 1.75 3.05
CA VAL A 144 5.03 2.29 1.81
C VAL A 144 4.39 1.64 0.58
N SER A 145 4.20 0.32 0.61
CA SER A 145 3.56 -0.43 -0.48
C SER A 145 2.12 0.05 -0.69
N ILE A 146 1.34 0.22 0.37
CA ILE A 146 -0.04 0.75 0.29
C ILE A 146 -0.03 2.17 -0.30
N MET A 147 0.84 3.06 0.19
CA MET A 147 0.93 4.45 -0.27
C MET A 147 1.27 4.54 -1.77
N ILE A 148 2.30 3.81 -2.21
CA ILE A 148 2.66 3.75 -3.63
C ILE A 148 1.51 3.17 -4.44
N GLY A 149 0.89 2.09 -3.95
CA GLY A 149 -0.21 1.43 -4.64
C GLY A 149 -1.41 2.35 -4.87
N MET A 150 -1.82 3.08 -3.84
CA MET A 150 -2.87 4.10 -3.95
C MET A 150 -2.47 5.23 -4.91
N GLY A 151 -1.22 5.68 -4.87
CA GLY A 151 -0.69 6.69 -5.79
C GLY A 151 -0.79 6.25 -7.26
N LEU A 152 -0.47 4.99 -7.57
CA LEU A 152 -0.57 4.45 -8.94
C LEU A 152 -2.03 4.37 -9.44
N ILE A 153 -2.97 3.99 -8.57
CA ILE A 153 -4.40 3.96 -8.90
C ILE A 153 -4.90 5.36 -9.24
N LEU A 154 -4.60 6.34 -8.39
CA LEU A 154 -4.99 7.73 -8.59
C LEU A 154 -4.35 8.33 -9.85
N LEU A 155 -3.07 8.04 -10.08
CA LEU A 155 -2.35 8.50 -11.27
C LEU A 155 -2.99 8.01 -12.56
N GLU A 156 -3.36 6.73 -12.64
CA GLU A 156 -3.99 6.19 -13.84
C GLU A 156 -5.41 6.74 -14.05
N SER A 157 -6.17 6.94 -12.96
CA SER A 157 -7.48 7.59 -13.01
C SER A 157 -7.36 9.00 -13.61
N TRP A 158 -6.44 9.80 -13.06
CA TRP A 158 -6.20 11.16 -13.53
C TRP A 158 -5.76 11.22 -15.00
N GLN A 159 -4.92 10.27 -15.45
CA GLN A 159 -4.52 10.17 -16.85
C GLN A 159 -5.69 9.86 -17.78
N LYS A 160 -6.63 9.00 -17.37
CA LYS A 160 -7.84 8.68 -18.15
C LYS A 160 -8.77 9.87 -18.27
N ASP A 161 -9.01 10.57 -17.16
CA ASP A 161 -9.86 11.77 -17.14
C ASP A 161 -9.31 12.86 -18.07
N ARG A 162 -7.99 13.06 -18.09
CA ARG A 162 -7.35 14.03 -18.98
C ARG A 162 -7.45 13.66 -20.46
N LYS A 163 -7.40 12.37 -20.80
CA LYS A 163 -7.57 11.93 -22.19
C LYS A 163 -9.01 12.14 -22.66
N ALA A 164 -10.00 11.76 -21.84
CA ALA A 164 -11.41 11.97 -22.14
C ALA A 164 -11.75 13.44 -22.39
N LYS A 165 -11.20 14.36 -21.58
CA LYS A 165 -11.40 15.81 -21.78
C LYS A 165 -10.76 16.37 -23.05
N LYS A 166 -9.63 15.82 -23.51
CA LYS A 166 -8.99 16.25 -24.76
C LYS A 166 -9.78 15.80 -25.98
N GLU A 167 -10.33 14.60 -25.94
CA GLU A 167 -11.15 14.04 -27.02
C GLU A 167 -12.48 14.78 -27.18
N GLN A 168 -13.06 15.29 -26.08
CA GLN A 168 -14.29 16.11 -26.11
C GLN A 168 -14.06 17.59 -26.45
N GLY A 169 -12.84 18.10 -26.30
CA GLY A 169 -12.49 19.51 -26.49
C GLY A 169 -11.99 19.88 -27.89
N THR A 170 -12.13 18.98 -28.87
CA THR A 170 -11.81 19.26 -30.28
C THR A 170 -13.13 19.53 -31.01
N PRO A 171 -13.53 20.79 -31.26
CA PRO A 171 -14.72 21.08 -32.04
C PRO A 171 -14.43 20.72 -33.51
N ASP A 172 -15.39 20.06 -34.14
CA ASP A 172 -15.42 19.79 -35.59
C ASP A 172 -15.21 21.10 -36.36
N THR A 173 -13.96 21.38 -36.74
CA THR A 173 -13.61 22.58 -37.51
C THR A 173 -13.82 22.34 -39.01
N GLU A 174 -14.34 21.18 -39.41
CA GLU A 174 -14.59 20.80 -40.80
C GLU A 174 -16.03 21.04 -41.28
N THR A 175 -16.98 21.40 -40.41
CA THR A 175 -18.40 21.56 -40.82
C THR A 175 -18.80 23.00 -41.19
N LEU A 176 -17.87 23.96 -41.20
CA LEU A 176 -18.14 25.37 -41.56
C LEU A 176 -17.66 25.78 -42.96
N ALA A 177 -17.29 24.82 -43.81
CA ALA A 177 -16.79 25.07 -45.17
C ALA A 177 -17.62 24.40 -46.29
N ALA A 178 -18.90 24.10 -46.05
CA ALA A 178 -19.86 23.63 -47.06
C ALA A 178 -21.09 24.53 -47.10
#